data_AF-A0A2E2HLI6-F1
#
_entry.id   AF-A0A2E2HLI6-F1
#
_cell.length_a   1.000
_cell.length_b   1.000
_cell.length_c   1.000
_cell.angle_alpha   90.00
_cell.angle_beta   90.00
_cell.angle_gamma   90.00
#
_symmetry.space_group_name_H-M   'P 1'
#
loop_
_entity.id
_entity.type
_entity.pdbx_description
1 polymer ?
#
loop_
_entity_poly.entity_id
_entity_poly.type
_entity_poly.pdbx_seq_one_letter_code
_entity_poly.pdbx_strand_id
1 'polypeptide(L)' 'MNQEEASEKIKNHCKTIALEMMNLNPTIVHLEDKDTQEALFEASYELTKQLEIIKKRVIKLERSNDPGADASSEL' A
#
# COMPACT_ATOMS: atom_id res chain seq x y z
N MET A 1 -21.89 -4.05 -4.37
CA MET A 1 -20.71 -3.18 -4.22
C MET A 1 -20.32 -2.69 -5.59
N ASN A 2 -20.16 -1.38 -5.78
CA ASN A 2 -19.73 -0.79 -7.04
C ASN A 2 -18.19 -0.59 -7.07
N GLN A 3 -17.65 -0.10 -8.19
CA GLN A 3 -16.20 0.10 -8.36
C GLN A 3 -15.63 1.14 -7.38
N GLU A 4 -16.34 2.23 -7.14
CA GLU A 4 -15.91 3.29 -6.22
C GLU A 4 -15.81 2.78 -4.79
N GLU A 5 -16.86 2.09 -4.32
CA GLU A 5 -16.88 1.42 -3.02
C GLU A 5 -15.77 0.37 -2.89
N ALA A 6 -15.47 -0.38 -3.96
CA ALA A 6 -14.38 -1.36 -3.98
C ALA A 6 -13.01 -0.68 -3.85
N SER A 7 -12.76 0.38 -4.63
CA SER A 7 -11.52 1.16 -4.58
C SER A 7 -11.31 1.81 -3.23
N GLU A 8 -12.35 2.40 -2.64
CA GLU A 8 -12.29 2.98 -1.30
C GLU A 8 -11.96 1.92 -0.24
N LYS A 9 -12.63 0.76 -0.27
CA LYS A 9 -12.32 -0.34 0.65
C LYS A 9 -10.88 -0.82 0.51
N ILE A 10 -10.36 -0.97 -0.71
CA ILE A 10 -8.96 -1.38 -0.91
C ILE A 10 -8.00 -0.35 -0.33
N LYS A 11 -8.24 0.96 -0.56
CA LYS A 11 -7.41 2.04 0.01
C LYS A 11 -7.46 2.01 1.54
N ASN A 12 -8.63 1.81 2.13
CA ASN A 12 -8.81 1.70 3.58
C ASN A 12 -8.07 0.49 4.16
N HIS A 13 -8.16 -0.68 3.52
CA HIS A 13 -7.37 -1.85 3.93
C HIS A 13 -5.87 -1.61 3.83
N CYS A 14 -5.39 -1.00 2.74
CA CYS A 14 -3.97 -0.65 2.60
C CYS A 14 -3.50 0.30 3.72
N LYS A 15 -4.34 1.27 4.11
CA LYS A 15 -4.06 2.18 5.24
C LYS A 15 -3.96 1.42 6.56
N THR A 16 -4.91 0.54 6.85
CA THR A 16 -4.88 -0.28 8.07
C THR A 16 -3.62 -1.13 8.15
N ILE A 17 -3.27 -1.84 7.08
CA ILE A 17 -2.05 -2.67 7.06
C ILE A 17 -0.80 -1.81 7.25
N ALA A 18 -0.73 -0.64 6.61
CA ALA A 18 0.40 0.27 6.79
C ALA A 18 0.55 0.75 8.25
N LEU A 19 -0.56 1.01 8.94
CA LEU A 19 -0.55 1.38 10.37
C LEU A 19 -0.05 0.23 11.24
N GLU A 20 -0.50 -1.00 10.98
CA GLU A 20 0.00 -2.17 11.71
C GLU A 20 1.50 -2.41 11.46
N MET A 21 1.96 -2.16 10.23
CA MET A 21 3.39 -2.27 9.89
C MET A 21 4.25 -1.24 10.62
N MET A 22 3.73 -0.04 10.87
CA MET A 22 4.40 0.97 11.71
C MET A 22 4.57 0.49 13.15
N ASN A 23 3.62 -0.30 13.66
CA ASN A 23 3.70 -0.88 15.00
C ASN A 23 4.64 -2.10 15.06
N LEU A 24 4.78 -2.85 13.96
CA LEU A 24 5.63 -4.04 13.91
C LEU A 24 7.12 -3.70 14.06
N ASN A 25 7.59 -2.64 13.39
CA ASN A 25 9.00 -2.26 13.37
C ASN A 25 9.62 -2.05 14.77
N PRO A 26 9.01 -1.31 15.71
CA PRO A 26 9.54 -1.21 17.07
C PRO A 26 9.47 -2.53 17.85
N THR A 27 8.48 -3.39 17.58
CA THR A 27 8.41 -4.72 18.21
C THR A 27 9.54 -5.64 17.78
N ILE A 28 9.96 -5.59 16.50
CA ILE A 28 11.07 -6.39 15.97
C ILE A 28 12.37 -6.09 16.75
N VAL A 29 12.61 -4.82 17.11
CA VAL A 29 13.83 -4.40 17.85
C VAL A 29 13.97 -5.09 19.21
N HIS A 30 12.88 -5.60 19.79
CA HIS A 30 12.90 -6.30 21.07
C HIS A 30 13.22 -7.79 20.98
N LEU A 31 13.40 -8.34 19.76
CA LEU A 31 13.87 -9.71 19.60
C LEU A 31 15.36 -9.81 19.98
N GLU A 32 15.79 -10.89 20.60
CA GLU A 32 17.21 -11.07 20.98
C GLU A 32 18.07 -11.67 19.85
N ASP A 33 17.43 -12.12 18.76
CA ASP A 33 18.09 -12.76 17.61
C ASP A 33 18.23 -11.80 16.42
N LYS A 34 19.46 -11.41 16.10
CA LYS A 34 19.76 -10.41 15.07
C LYS A 34 19.41 -10.88 13.65
N ASP A 35 19.66 -12.15 13.35
CA ASP A 35 19.38 -12.71 12.02
C ASP A 35 17.87 -12.70 11.75
N THR A 36 17.07 -13.05 12.77
CA THR A 36 15.60 -12.94 12.71
C THR A 36 15.15 -11.48 12.58
N GLN A 37 15.75 -10.54 13.32
CA GLN A 37 15.41 -9.12 13.18
C GLN A 37 15.61 -8.64 11.74
N GLU A 38 16.77 -8.94 11.15
CA GLU A 38 17.11 -8.54 9.79
C GLU A 38 16.11 -9.11 8.77
N ALA A 39 15.83 -10.41 8.85
CA ALA A 39 14.83 -11.05 7.98
C ALA A 39 13.44 -10.42 8.12
N LEU A 40 13.03 -10.06 9.35
CA LEU A 40 11.73 -9.42 9.58
C LEU A 40 11.69 -7.98 9.07
N PHE A 41 12.77 -7.21 9.18
CA PHE A 41 12.85 -5.87 8.58
C PHE A 41 12.80 -5.93 7.06
N GLU A 42 13.50 -6.87 6.44
CA GLU A 42 13.46 -7.07 4.99
C GLU A 42 12.05 -7.45 4.51
N ALA A 43 11.41 -8.41 5.19
CA ALA A 43 10.05 -8.83 4.88
C ALA A 43 9.04 -7.68 5.06
N SER A 44 9.14 -6.92 6.17
CA SER A 44 8.32 -5.73 6.43
C SER A 44 8.48 -4.70 5.32
N TYR A 45 9.72 -4.42 4.91
CA TYR A 45 10.01 -3.49 3.82
C TYR A 45 9.40 -3.96 2.49
N GLU A 46 9.54 -5.22 2.12
CA GLU A 46 8.95 -5.75 0.89
C GLU A 46 7.41 -5.67 0.91
N LEU A 47 6.77 -5.98 2.04
CA LEU A 47 5.32 -5.82 2.19
C LEU A 47 4.88 -4.36 1.96
N THR A 48 5.63 -3.38 2.46
CA THR A 48 5.31 -1.96 2.20
C THR A 48 5.40 -1.58 0.72
N LYS A 49 6.34 -2.15 -0.04
CA LYS A 49 6.40 -1.95 -1.50
C LYS A 49 5.17 -2.52 -2.20
N GLN A 50 4.76 -3.73 -1.81
CA GLN A 50 3.58 -4.36 -2.39
C GLN A 50 2.30 -3.58 -2.09
N LEU A 51 2.14 -3.04 -0.87
CA LEU A 51 1.04 -2.13 -0.52
C LEU A 51 1.02 -0.88 -1.42
N GLU A 52 2.19 -0.32 -1.70
CA GLU A 52 2.29 0.86 -2.57
C GLU A 52 1.93 0.54 -4.03
N ILE A 53 2.31 -0.64 -4.53
CA ILE A 53 1.89 -1.12 -5.86
C ILE A 53 0.36 -1.24 -5.94
N ILE A 54 -0.27 -1.85 -4.92
CA ILE A 54 -1.73 -2.01 -4.86
C ILE A 54 -2.41 -0.64 -4.90
N LYS A 55 -2.01 0.29 -4.01
CA LYS A 55 -2.55 1.65 -3.98
C LYS A 55 -2.41 2.37 -5.32
N LYS A 56 -1.22 2.34 -5.93
CA LYS A 56 -0.96 3.01 -7.22
C LYS A 56 -1.84 2.46 -8.33
N ARG A 57 -2.08 1.15 -8.37
CA ARG A 57 -2.98 0.54 -9.37
C ARG A 57 -4.43 0.97 -9.19
N VAL A 58 -4.92 1.04 -7.94
CA VAL A 58 -6.27 1.53 -7.64
C VAL A 58 -6.41 3.00 -8.04
N ILE A 59 -5.46 3.86 -7.66
CA ILE A 59 -5.48 5.28 -8.05
C ILE A 59 -5.45 5.45 -9.58
N LYS A 60 -4.64 4.64 -10.28
CA LYS A 60 -4.60 4.67 -11.75
C LYS A 60 -5.95 4.27 -12.35
N LEU A 61 -6.60 3.24 -11.81
CA LEU A 61 -7.93 2.81 -12.25
C LEU A 61 -8.97 3.91 -12.03
N GLU A 62 -8.94 4.61 -10.89
CA GLU A 62 -9.83 5.74 -10.61
C GLU A 62 -9.64 6.87 -11.63
N ARG A 63 -8.39 7.21 -11.97
CA ARG A 63 -8.07 8.24 -12.97
C ARG A 63 -8.45 7.86 -14.40
N SER A 64 -8.27 6.61 -14.80
CA SER A 64 -8.65 6.14 -16.14
C SER A 64 -10.17 6.09 -16.35
N ASN A 65 -10.95 6.14 -15.28
CA ASN A 65 -12.41 6.21 -15.35
C ASN A 65 -12.94 7.66 -15.17
N ASP A 66 -12.05 8.65 -15.04
CA ASP A 66 -12.42 10.06 -15.08
C ASP A 66 -12.53 10.51 -16.55
N PRO A 67 -13.76 10.77 -17.07
CA PRO A 67 -13.96 11.13 -18.46
C PRO A 67 -13.28 12.44 -18.88
N GLY A 68 -12.74 13.22 -17.93
CA GLY A 68 -11.99 14.46 -18.19
C GLY A 68 -10.48 14.31 -18.35
N ALA A 69 -9.91 13.12 -18.10
CA ALA A 69 -8.45 12.93 -18.06
C ALA A 69 -7.79 12.72 -19.44
N ASP A 70 -8.54 12.25 -20.45
CA ASP A 70 -8.03 11.99 -21.81
C ASP A 70 -8.09 13.21 -22.75
N ALA A 71 -8.61 14.36 -22.30
CA ALA A 71 -8.78 15.55 -23.14
C ALA A 71 -7.65 16.59 -23.06
N SER A 72 -6.60 16.35 -22.26
CA SER A 72 -5.56 17.38 -21.96
C SER A 72 -4.11 16.94 -22.20
N SER A 73 -3.85 15.91 -23.01
CA SER A 73 -2.46 15.53 -23.35
C SER A 73 -2.05 15.79 -24.81
N GLU A 74 -2.85 16.54 -25.57
CA GLU A 74 -2.41 17.09 -26.86
C GLU A 74 -2.60 18.61 -26.84
N LEU A 75 -1.55 19.35 -26.48
CA LEU A 75 -1.20 20.70 -26.95
C LEU A 75 0.20 21.09 -26.45
#